data_AF-A0AAD0SFC1-F1
#
_entry.id   AF-A0AAD0SFC1-F1
#
_cell.length_a   1.000
_cell.length_b   1.000
_cell.length_c   1.000
_cell.angle_alpha   90.00
_cell.angle_beta   90.00
_cell.angle_gamma   90.00
#
_symmetry.space_group_name_H-M   'P 1'
#
loop_
_entity.id
_entity.type
_entity.pdbx_description
1 polymer ?
#
loop_
_entity_poly.entity_id
_entity_poly.type
_entity_poly.pdbx_seq_one_letter_code
_entity_poly.pdbx_strand_id
1 'polypeptide(L)'
;MNKHPEDWQDDVPPTSQEEDDDEIIWVSKSEIKRDAEALKDLGAELVALGKNALERIPLDEELLAAVELAQRIKKEGRRRQLQLIGKMLRARDPEPIQLALDKLKNRHNQQVALFHKLEQLRDRLLEEGDDAMSDVLTLYPQADRQQLRSLLRNAQKEKAANKPPKSSRQLYQYLRELAEAQA
;
A
#
# COMPACT_ATOMS: atom_id res chain seq x y z
N MET A 1 22.69 -29.68 -81.40
CA MET A 1 23.23 -30.00 -80.06
C MET A 1 22.51 -29.19 -79.01
N ASN A 2 21.77 -29.84 -78.13
CA ASN A 2 21.94 -29.73 -76.67
C ASN A 2 21.25 -30.95 -76.03
N LYS A 3 21.49 -31.20 -74.73
CA LYS A 3 21.42 -32.55 -74.15
C LYS A 3 20.15 -32.80 -73.32
N HIS A 4 19.70 -34.06 -73.34
CA HIS A 4 19.05 -34.76 -72.22
C HIS A 4 19.97 -34.77 -70.95
N PRO A 5 19.53 -35.21 -69.76
CA PRO A 5 18.21 -35.75 -69.38
C PRO A 5 17.63 -34.96 -68.16
N GLU A 6 16.90 -35.44 -67.13
CA GLU A 6 16.36 -36.76 -66.66
C GLU A 6 15.16 -36.49 -65.70
N ASP A 7 14.59 -37.53 -65.09
CA ASP A 7 13.68 -37.46 -63.93
C ASP A 7 14.21 -36.59 -62.76
N TRP A 8 13.28 -35.94 -62.05
CA TRP A 8 13.40 -35.69 -60.61
C TRP A 8 12.20 -36.32 -59.91
N GLN A 9 12.45 -37.44 -59.25
CA GLN A 9 11.43 -38.25 -58.57
C GLN A 9 11.00 -37.62 -57.25
N ASP A 10 9.75 -37.86 -56.87
CA ASP A 10 9.11 -37.30 -55.68
C ASP A 10 9.56 -38.05 -54.41
N ASP A 11 10.69 -37.63 -53.84
CA ASP A 11 11.27 -38.17 -52.61
C ASP A 11 11.25 -37.11 -51.49
N VAL A 12 10.05 -36.83 -50.98
CA VAL A 12 9.85 -35.98 -49.82
C VAL A 12 10.17 -36.80 -48.57
N PRO A 13 11.25 -36.49 -47.81
CA PRO A 13 11.57 -37.23 -46.60
C PRO A 13 10.45 -37.06 -45.56
N PRO A 14 10.11 -38.12 -44.80
CA PRO A 14 9.01 -38.08 -43.85
C PRO A 14 9.27 -37.03 -42.76
N THR A 15 8.23 -36.28 -42.41
CA THR A 15 8.28 -35.21 -41.40
C THR A 15 8.61 -35.78 -40.02
N SER A 16 9.81 -35.49 -39.52
CA SER A 16 10.24 -35.84 -38.15
C SER A 16 11.00 -34.69 -37.49
N GLN A 17 10.35 -33.53 -37.40
CA GLN A 17 10.68 -32.46 -36.46
C GLN A 17 9.44 -32.21 -35.61
N GLU A 18 9.35 -32.96 -34.51
CA GLU A 18 8.62 -32.54 -33.32
C GLU A 18 9.44 -31.38 -32.74
N GLU A 19 9.14 -30.15 -33.15
CA GLU A 19 9.70 -28.94 -32.54
C GLU A 19 8.67 -28.35 -31.58
N ASP A 20 9.11 -28.20 -30.33
CA ASP A 20 8.32 -28.12 -29.10
C ASP A 20 7.20 -27.05 -29.04
N ASP A 21 6.29 -27.24 -28.08
CA ASP A 21 5.25 -26.28 -27.68
C ASP A 21 5.85 -24.95 -27.14
N ASP A 22 6.34 -24.10 -28.04
CA ASP A 22 6.55 -22.67 -27.78
C ASP A 22 5.16 -22.01 -27.62
N GLU A 23 4.55 -22.16 -26.44
CA GLU A 23 3.25 -21.60 -26.08
C GLU A 23 3.32 -20.07 -26.16
N ILE A 24 3.00 -19.49 -27.33
CA ILE A 24 3.06 -18.05 -27.58
C ILE A 24 2.03 -17.34 -26.70
N ILE A 25 2.46 -16.92 -25.50
CA ILE A 25 1.66 -16.13 -24.56
C ILE A 25 1.31 -14.80 -25.23
N TRP A 26 0.12 -14.73 -25.84
CA TRP A 26 -0.39 -13.52 -26.48
C TRP A 26 -0.85 -12.51 -25.41
N VAL A 27 0.12 -11.92 -24.71
CA VAL A 27 -0.11 -10.78 -23.82
C VAL A 27 -0.73 -9.65 -24.64
N SER A 28 -1.94 -9.23 -24.28
CA SER A 28 -2.67 -8.29 -25.12
C SER A 28 -2.01 -6.89 -25.12
N LYS A 29 -2.11 -6.14 -26.22
CA LYS A 29 -1.59 -4.75 -26.28
C LYS A 29 -2.18 -3.83 -25.19
N SER A 30 -3.35 -4.18 -24.66
CA SER A 30 -4.02 -3.51 -23.54
C SER A 30 -3.43 -3.88 -22.17
N GLU A 31 -2.77 -5.03 -22.05
CA GLU A 31 -2.16 -5.58 -20.84
C GLU A 31 -0.76 -5.01 -20.63
N ILE A 32 0.10 -5.12 -21.65
CA ILE A 32 1.41 -4.45 -21.71
C ILE A 32 1.28 -2.95 -21.37
N LYS A 33 0.16 -2.32 -21.76
CA LYS A 33 -0.16 -0.92 -21.43
C LYS A 33 -0.62 -0.72 -19.97
N ARG A 34 -1.40 -1.63 -19.39
CA ARG A 34 -1.78 -1.62 -17.96
C ARG A 34 -0.53 -1.78 -17.09
N ASP A 35 0.31 -2.77 -17.39
CA ASP A 35 1.52 -3.07 -16.63
C ASP A 35 2.53 -1.91 -16.71
N ALA A 36 2.64 -1.29 -17.89
CA ALA A 36 3.45 -0.09 -18.08
C ALA A 36 3.00 1.11 -17.24
N GLU A 37 1.69 1.26 -17.01
CA GLU A 37 1.14 2.33 -16.18
C GLU A 37 1.26 1.99 -14.68
N ALA A 38 1.00 0.74 -14.30
CA ALA A 38 1.17 0.23 -12.94
C ALA A 38 2.61 0.39 -12.43
N LEU A 39 3.63 0.08 -13.25
CA LEU A 39 5.04 0.28 -12.90
C LEU A 39 5.41 1.78 -12.80
N LYS A 40 4.78 2.65 -13.61
CA LYS A 40 4.96 4.10 -13.51
C LYS A 40 4.36 4.65 -12.21
N ASP A 41 3.22 4.11 -11.80
CA ASP A 41 2.49 4.55 -10.61
C ASP A 41 3.14 4.00 -9.33
N LEU A 42 3.65 2.76 -9.34
CA LEU A 42 4.56 2.23 -8.31
C LEU A 42 5.79 3.14 -8.14
N GLY A 43 6.40 3.57 -9.24
CA GLY A 43 7.48 4.56 -9.23
C GLY A 43 7.07 5.92 -8.65
N ALA A 44 5.83 6.36 -8.88
CA ALA A 44 5.29 7.60 -8.32
C ALA A 44 4.98 7.49 -6.81
N GLU A 45 4.51 6.34 -6.35
CA GLU A 45 4.29 6.03 -4.93
C GLU A 45 5.63 6.00 -4.17
N LEU A 46 6.66 5.30 -4.68
CA LEU A 46 8.00 5.28 -4.07
C LEU A 46 8.55 6.71 -3.89
N VAL A 47 8.41 7.56 -4.90
CA VAL A 47 8.85 8.97 -4.83
C VAL A 47 8.03 9.80 -3.82
N ALA A 48 6.83 9.38 -3.44
CA ALA A 48 6.03 10.04 -2.40
C ALA A 48 6.41 9.62 -0.96
N LEU A 49 7.22 8.57 -0.77
CA LEU A 49 7.62 8.07 0.55
C LEU A 49 8.70 8.91 1.24
N GLY A 50 8.63 8.99 2.57
CA GLY A 50 9.75 9.48 3.38
C GLY A 50 10.90 8.46 3.48
N LYS A 51 12.12 8.95 3.77
CA LYS A 51 13.35 8.14 3.90
C LYS A 51 13.16 6.87 4.74
N ASN A 52 12.62 7.00 5.95
CA ASN A 52 12.38 5.92 6.90
C ASN A 52 11.41 4.81 6.39
N ALA A 53 10.69 5.07 5.30
CA ALA A 53 9.85 4.09 4.60
C ALA A 53 10.57 3.49 3.39
N LEU A 54 11.36 4.27 2.64
CA LEU A 54 12.23 3.76 1.57
C LEU A 54 13.29 2.80 2.10
N GLU A 55 13.87 3.07 3.27
CA GLU A 55 14.80 2.19 4.01
C GLU A 55 14.21 0.80 4.37
N ARG A 56 12.89 0.62 4.21
CA ARG A 56 12.17 -0.63 4.51
C ARG A 56 11.72 -1.39 3.26
N ILE A 57 12.02 -0.86 2.07
CA ILE A 57 11.68 -1.46 0.78
C ILE A 57 12.98 -1.99 0.18
N PRO A 58 12.99 -3.20 -0.42
CA PRO A 58 14.18 -3.75 -1.06
C PRO A 58 14.46 -3.02 -2.38
N LEU A 59 15.13 -1.86 -2.29
CA LEU A 59 15.62 -1.09 -3.42
C LEU A 59 17.14 -1.25 -3.53
N ASP A 60 17.65 -1.43 -4.75
CA ASP A 60 19.09 -1.31 -4.99
C ASP A 60 19.54 0.17 -5.04
N GLU A 61 20.86 0.37 -5.01
CA GLU A 61 21.47 1.70 -4.95
C GLU A 61 21.11 2.59 -6.14
N GLU A 62 21.03 2.03 -7.35
CA GLU A 62 20.67 2.77 -8.57
C GLU A 62 19.21 3.27 -8.50
N LEU A 63 18.28 2.39 -8.13
CA LEU A 63 16.86 2.71 -8.02
C LEU A 63 16.58 3.67 -6.84
N LEU A 64 17.26 3.49 -5.71
CA LEU A 64 17.18 4.40 -4.57
C LEU A 64 17.69 5.79 -4.91
N ALA A 65 18.84 5.90 -5.58
CA ALA A 65 19.38 7.18 -6.06
C ALA A 65 18.45 7.85 -7.08
N ALA A 66 17.84 7.07 -7.98
CA ALA A 66 16.88 7.57 -8.95
C ALA A 66 15.60 8.13 -8.28
N VAL A 67 15.11 7.46 -7.23
CA VAL A 67 13.97 7.88 -6.41
C VAL A 67 14.30 9.15 -5.61
N GLU A 68 15.44 9.22 -4.93
CA GLU A 68 15.85 10.44 -4.22
C GLU A 68 16.00 11.64 -5.17
N LEU A 69 16.54 11.43 -6.38
CA LEU A 69 16.65 12.50 -7.38
C LEU A 69 15.26 13.01 -7.79
N ALA A 70 14.28 12.12 -7.96
CA ALA A 70 12.89 12.46 -8.28
C ALA A 70 12.18 13.26 -7.17
N GLN A 71 12.62 13.14 -5.91
CA GLN A 71 12.12 13.93 -4.79
C GLN A 71 12.68 15.36 -4.76
N ARG A 72 13.93 15.54 -5.20
CA ARG A 72 14.61 16.85 -5.21
C ARG A 72 14.17 17.76 -6.37
N ILE A 73 13.89 17.17 -7.53
CA ILE A 73 13.57 17.90 -8.77
C ILE A 73 12.07 18.24 -8.92
N LYS A 74 11.75 19.22 -9.76
CA LYS A 74 10.39 19.77 -9.93
C LYS A 74 9.97 19.83 -11.40
N LYS A 75 8.66 20.00 -11.65
CA LYS A 75 8.04 20.12 -12.98
C LYS A 75 8.50 19.00 -13.95
N GLU A 76 8.89 19.35 -15.17
CA GLU A 76 9.34 18.42 -16.23
C GLU A 76 10.49 17.49 -15.83
N GLY A 77 11.40 17.93 -14.95
CA GLY A 77 12.46 17.06 -14.43
C GLY A 77 11.88 15.85 -13.70
N ARG A 78 10.90 16.07 -12.81
CA ARG A 78 10.22 14.99 -12.09
C ARG A 78 9.43 14.08 -13.03
N ARG A 79 8.78 14.63 -14.07
CA ARG A 79 8.06 13.86 -15.08
C ARG A 79 8.98 12.88 -15.83
N ARG A 80 10.15 13.33 -16.27
CA ARG A 80 11.15 12.49 -16.96
C ARG A 80 11.78 11.46 -16.02
N GLN A 81 12.06 11.83 -14.77
CA GLN A 81 12.65 10.90 -13.81
C GLN A 81 11.68 9.78 -13.41
N LEU A 82 10.38 10.06 -13.31
CA LEU A 82 9.36 9.01 -13.11
C LEU A 82 9.26 8.05 -14.30
N GLN A 83 9.47 8.51 -15.53
CA GLN A 83 9.57 7.65 -16.71
C GLN A 83 10.84 6.77 -16.68
N LEU A 84 11.96 7.31 -16.20
CA LEU A 84 13.19 6.54 -15.98
C LEU A 84 12.97 5.47 -14.90
N ILE A 85 12.41 5.82 -13.75
CA ILE A 85 12.07 4.88 -12.67
C ILE A 85 11.12 3.77 -13.18
N GLY A 86 10.08 4.10 -13.96
CA GLY A 86 9.20 3.10 -14.57
C GLY A 86 9.91 2.15 -15.55
N LYS A 87 10.94 2.63 -16.27
CA LYS A 87 11.81 1.78 -17.09
C LYS A 87 12.72 0.90 -16.22
N MET A 88 13.29 1.45 -15.15
CA MET A 88 14.16 0.74 -14.21
C MET A 88 13.42 -0.38 -13.47
N LEU A 89 12.16 -0.15 -13.11
CA LEU A 89 11.27 -1.15 -12.51
C LEU A 89 10.91 -2.27 -13.49
N ARG A 90 10.71 -1.99 -14.79
CA ARG A 90 10.50 -3.04 -15.81
C ARG A 90 11.74 -3.90 -16.06
N ALA A 91 12.94 -3.37 -15.80
CA ALA A 91 14.21 -4.09 -15.93
C ALA A 91 14.56 -4.93 -14.67
N ARG A 92 13.62 -5.07 -13.73
CA ARG A 92 13.76 -5.72 -12.43
C ARG A 92 12.50 -6.55 -12.15
N ASP A 93 12.55 -7.35 -11.09
CA ASP A 93 11.35 -7.88 -10.46
C ASP A 93 10.70 -6.79 -9.56
N PRO A 94 9.45 -6.36 -9.82
CA PRO A 94 8.75 -5.39 -8.98
C PRO A 94 8.04 -6.03 -7.77
N GLU A 95 7.82 -7.34 -7.73
CA GLU A 95 6.97 -7.99 -6.72
C GLU A 95 7.48 -7.77 -5.27
N PRO A 96 8.78 -7.92 -4.95
CA PRO A 96 9.29 -7.67 -3.60
C PRO A 96 9.11 -6.22 -3.15
N ILE A 97 9.22 -5.27 -4.09
CA ILE A 97 9.04 -3.84 -3.86
C ILE A 97 7.56 -3.55 -3.56
N GLN A 98 6.66 -4.10 -4.37
CA GLN A 98 5.22 -3.91 -4.25
C GLN A 98 4.67 -4.58 -2.98
N LEU A 99 5.12 -5.79 -2.66
CA LEU A 99 4.81 -6.50 -1.41
C LEU A 99 5.28 -5.73 -0.16
N ALA A 100 6.47 -5.14 -0.20
CA ALA A 100 6.97 -4.31 0.91
C ALA A 100 6.14 -3.02 1.06
N LEU A 101 5.79 -2.38 -0.05
CA LEU A 101 4.97 -1.18 -0.08
C LEU A 101 3.54 -1.44 0.43
N ASP A 102 2.91 -2.54 0.03
CA ASP A 102 1.56 -2.89 0.49
C ASP A 102 1.55 -3.33 1.97
N LYS A 103 2.63 -3.94 2.49
CA LYS A 103 2.80 -4.14 3.95
C LYS A 103 2.87 -2.81 4.71
N LEU A 104 3.56 -1.80 4.17
CA LEU A 104 3.61 -0.44 4.75
C LEU A 104 2.23 0.25 4.69
N LYS A 105 1.54 0.21 3.53
CA LYS A 105 0.17 0.74 3.36
C LYS A 105 -0.81 0.07 4.32
N ASN A 106 -0.82 -1.26 4.41
CA ASN A 106 -1.73 -2.01 5.26
C ASN A 106 -1.53 -1.65 6.75
N ARG A 107 -0.28 -1.61 7.23
CA ARG A 107 0.03 -1.11 8.58
C ARG A 107 -0.43 0.34 8.80
N HIS A 108 -0.32 1.23 7.82
CA HIS A 108 -0.84 2.60 7.94
C HIS A 108 -2.38 2.61 8.02
N ASN A 109 -3.06 1.92 7.10
CA ASN A 109 -4.51 1.82 7.03
C ASN A 109 -5.10 1.20 8.31
N GLN A 110 -4.45 0.21 8.92
CA GLN A 110 -4.82 -0.35 10.22
C GLN A 110 -4.77 0.70 11.34
N GLN A 111 -3.71 1.51 11.41
CA GLN A 111 -3.60 2.60 12.39
C GLN A 111 -4.66 3.69 12.16
N VAL A 112 -4.98 4.03 10.91
CA VAL A 112 -6.04 5.00 10.57
C VAL A 112 -7.43 4.46 10.89
N ALA A 113 -7.70 3.18 10.61
CA ALA A 113 -8.95 2.52 10.97
C ALA A 113 -9.12 2.39 12.50
N LEU A 114 -8.04 2.12 13.23
CA LEU A 114 -8.03 2.10 14.70
C LEU A 114 -8.28 3.51 15.26
N PHE A 115 -7.61 4.54 14.73
CA PHE A 115 -7.82 5.94 15.08
C PHE A 115 -9.30 6.33 14.97
N HIS A 116 -9.94 6.09 13.81
CA HIS A 116 -11.34 6.43 13.60
C HIS A 116 -12.31 5.60 14.47
N LYS A 117 -12.01 4.31 14.75
CA LYS A 117 -12.79 3.52 15.72
C LYS A 117 -12.73 4.12 17.13
N LEU A 118 -11.56 4.58 17.57
CA LEU A 118 -11.40 5.23 18.88
C LEU A 118 -12.06 6.61 18.94
N GLU A 119 -12.08 7.37 17.84
CA GLU A 119 -12.87 8.61 17.76
C GLU A 119 -14.38 8.35 17.86
N GLN A 120 -14.90 7.38 17.09
CA GLN A 120 -16.30 6.99 17.17
C GLN A 120 -16.69 6.51 18.57
N LEU A 121 -15.81 5.75 19.24
CA LEU A 121 -16.03 5.26 20.60
C LEU A 121 -16.01 6.40 21.64
N ARG A 122 -15.09 7.37 21.49
CA ARG A 122 -15.05 8.61 22.29
C ARG A 122 -16.34 9.41 22.15
N ASP A 123 -16.80 9.63 20.91
CA ASP A 123 -17.95 10.48 20.65
C ASP A 123 -19.26 9.79 21.07
N ARG A 124 -19.38 8.47 20.87
CA ARG A 124 -20.46 7.64 21.41
C ARG A 124 -20.51 7.68 22.94
N LEU A 125 -19.38 7.57 23.63
CA LEU A 125 -19.31 7.75 25.09
C LEU A 125 -19.81 9.14 25.53
N LEU A 126 -19.44 10.20 24.81
CA LEU A 126 -19.86 11.57 25.14
C LEU A 126 -21.37 11.79 25.05
N GLU A 127 -22.06 10.98 24.23
CA GLU A 127 -23.49 11.14 23.91
C GLU A 127 -24.37 10.12 24.63
N GLU A 128 -23.99 8.85 24.71
CA GLU A 128 -24.71 7.79 25.43
C GLU A 128 -24.31 7.66 26.92
N GLY A 129 -23.19 8.27 27.35
CA GLY A 129 -22.85 8.38 28.76
C GLY A 129 -22.43 7.05 29.41
N ASP A 130 -23.12 6.68 30.49
CA ASP A 130 -22.83 5.45 31.25
C ASP A 130 -23.22 4.16 30.51
N ASP A 131 -24.12 4.21 29.53
CA ASP A 131 -24.58 3.02 28.80
C ASP A 131 -23.47 2.49 27.86
N ALA A 132 -22.93 3.36 27.00
CA ALA A 132 -21.75 3.05 26.18
C ALA A 132 -20.50 2.71 27.00
N MET A 133 -20.44 3.08 28.29
CA MET A 133 -19.36 2.66 29.18
C MET A 133 -19.36 1.15 29.43
N SER A 134 -20.54 0.50 29.38
CA SER A 134 -20.66 -0.95 29.50
C SER A 134 -20.01 -1.67 28.30
N ASP A 135 -20.22 -1.17 27.09
CA ASP A 135 -19.58 -1.68 25.87
C ASP A 135 -18.05 -1.53 25.94
N VAL A 136 -17.55 -0.38 26.41
CA VAL A 136 -16.12 -0.12 26.56
C VAL A 136 -15.47 -1.05 27.58
N LEU A 137 -16.12 -1.31 28.72
CA LEU A 137 -15.64 -2.27 29.72
C LEU A 137 -15.71 -3.73 29.24
N THR A 138 -16.59 -4.03 28.28
CA THR A 138 -16.69 -5.35 27.64
C THR A 138 -15.59 -5.55 26.59
N LEU A 139 -15.25 -4.50 25.85
CA LEU A 139 -14.15 -4.49 24.87
C LEU A 139 -12.77 -4.48 25.55
N TYR A 140 -12.61 -3.72 26.62
CA TYR A 140 -11.36 -3.56 27.38
C TYR A 140 -11.57 -3.91 28.87
N PRO A 141 -11.59 -5.20 29.26
CA PRO A 141 -11.79 -5.62 30.66
C PRO A 141 -10.76 -5.07 31.65
N GLN A 142 -9.59 -4.65 31.16
CA GLN A 142 -8.51 -4.02 31.93
C GLN A 142 -8.73 -2.51 32.22
N ALA A 143 -9.83 -1.91 31.75
CA ALA A 143 -10.08 -0.47 31.91
C ALA A 143 -10.56 -0.09 33.32
N ASP A 144 -9.99 0.99 33.88
CA ASP A 144 -10.47 1.57 35.13
C ASP A 144 -11.77 2.35 34.90
N ARG A 145 -12.87 1.74 35.35
CA ARG A 145 -14.21 2.33 35.35
C ARG A 145 -14.29 3.67 36.08
N GLN A 146 -13.50 3.92 37.12
CA GLN A 146 -13.49 5.19 37.84
C GLN A 146 -12.78 6.28 37.03
N GLN A 147 -11.60 6.01 36.47
CA GLN A 147 -10.90 6.91 35.57
C GLN A 147 -11.76 7.26 34.34
N LEU A 148 -12.34 6.25 33.67
CA LEU A 148 -13.19 6.43 32.49
C LEU A 148 -14.42 7.31 32.81
N ARG A 149 -15.12 7.02 33.92
CA ARG A 149 -16.27 7.82 34.40
C ARG A 149 -15.89 9.22 34.88
N SER A 150 -14.65 9.44 35.31
CA SER A 150 -14.13 10.78 35.63
C SER A 150 -13.88 11.61 34.37
N LEU A 151 -13.12 11.05 33.41
CA LEU A 151 -12.82 11.67 32.12
C LEU A 151 -14.09 12.04 31.35
N LEU A 152 -15.05 11.11 31.28
CA LEU A 152 -16.32 11.30 30.58
C LEU A 152 -17.13 12.47 31.14
N ARG A 153 -17.39 12.51 32.45
CA ARG A 153 -18.17 13.60 33.08
C ARG A 153 -17.49 14.96 32.94
N ASN A 154 -16.16 15.00 33.00
CA ASN A 154 -15.40 16.24 32.75
C ASN A 154 -15.51 16.68 31.29
N ALA A 155 -15.41 15.76 30.33
CA ALA A 155 -15.54 16.07 28.90
C ALA A 155 -16.97 16.48 28.50
N GLN A 156 -18.00 15.87 29.07
CA GLN A 156 -19.39 16.32 28.92
C GLN A 156 -19.60 17.73 29.50
N LYS A 157 -19.01 18.01 30.68
CA LYS A 157 -19.04 19.35 31.31
C LYS A 157 -18.27 20.41 30.52
N GLU A 158 -17.19 20.02 29.82
CA GLU A 158 -16.48 20.89 28.87
C GLU A 158 -17.33 21.17 27.61
N LYS A 159 -17.92 20.12 26.99
CA LYS A 159 -18.82 20.21 25.81
C LYS A 159 -20.01 21.14 26.11
N ALA A 160 -20.69 20.93 27.24
CA ALA A 160 -21.83 21.75 27.67
C ALA A 160 -21.46 23.21 28.03
N ALA A 161 -20.22 23.45 28.48
CA ALA A 161 -19.74 24.79 28.84
C ALA A 161 -19.01 25.52 27.68
N ASN A 162 -19.01 24.96 26.46
CA ASN A 162 -18.26 25.46 25.30
C ASN A 162 -16.76 25.72 25.61
N LYS A 163 -16.15 24.89 26.44
CA LYS A 163 -14.74 25.00 26.83
C LYS A 163 -13.83 24.22 25.89
N PRO A 164 -12.52 24.56 25.81
CA PRO A 164 -11.55 23.76 25.08
C PRO A 164 -11.63 22.27 25.49
N PRO A 165 -11.75 21.32 24.55
CA PRO A 165 -12.07 19.92 24.83
C PRO A 165 -10.84 19.13 25.33
N LYS A 166 -10.31 19.50 26.50
CA LYS A 166 -9.13 18.89 27.12
C LYS A 166 -9.45 17.46 27.59
N SER A 167 -10.50 17.29 28.36
CA SER A 167 -10.90 15.99 28.91
C SER A 167 -11.33 15.01 27.81
N SER A 168 -11.90 15.50 26.71
CA SER A 168 -12.19 14.68 25.51
C SER A 168 -10.93 14.18 24.81
N ARG A 169 -9.87 15.01 24.70
CA ARG A 169 -8.55 14.56 24.21
C ARG A 169 -7.90 13.54 25.15
N GLN A 170 -8.03 13.73 26.46
CA GLN A 170 -7.54 12.77 27.46
C GLN A 170 -8.33 11.45 27.43
N LEU A 171 -9.64 11.49 27.16
CA LEU A 171 -10.47 10.31 26.94
C LEU A 171 -10.02 9.54 25.69
N TYR A 172 -9.77 10.22 24.56
CA TYR A 172 -9.20 9.59 23.36
C TYR A 172 -7.86 8.92 23.66
N GLN A 173 -6.95 9.64 24.35
CA GLN A 173 -5.63 9.09 24.70
C GLN A 173 -5.75 7.84 25.59
N TYR A 174 -6.64 7.85 26.59
CA TYR A 174 -6.86 6.71 27.46
C TYR A 174 -7.44 5.49 26.70
N LEU A 175 -8.42 5.70 25.82
CA LEU A 175 -8.95 4.64 24.95
C LEU A 175 -7.88 4.08 24.01
N ARG A 176 -6.93 4.91 23.56
CA ARG A 176 -5.77 4.47 22.77
C ARG A 176 -4.79 3.64 23.59
N GLU A 177 -4.46 4.08 24.81
CA GLU A 177 -3.59 3.33 25.74
C GLU A 177 -4.18 1.95 26.07
N LEU A 178 -5.51 1.85 26.24
CA LEU A 178 -6.21 0.57 26.43
C LEU A 178 -6.15 -0.34 25.20
N ALA A 179 -6.29 0.21 24.00
CA ALA A 179 -6.21 -0.55 22.74
C ALA A 179 -4.78 -0.99 22.40
N GLU A 180 -3.76 -0.16 22.69
CA GLU A 180 -2.35 -0.51 22.54
C GLU A 180 -1.90 -1.55 23.59
N ALA A 181 -2.56 -1.60 24.75
CA ALA A 181 -2.32 -2.63 25.78
C ALA A 181 -3.04 -3.98 25.53
N GLN A 182 -3.80 -4.10 24.45
CA GLN A 182 -4.54 -5.33 24.07
C GLN A 182 -4.02 -5.97 22.77
N ALA A 183 -3.02 -5.35 22.12
CA ALA A 183 -2.52 -5.71 20.78
C ALA A 183 -1.12 -6.38 20.81
#